data_AF-A0A161KGF5-F1
#
_entry.id   AF-A0A161KGF5-F1
#
_cell.length_a   1.000
_cell.length_b   1.000
_cell.length_c   1.000
_cell.angle_alpha   90.00
_cell.angle_beta   90.00
_cell.angle_gamma   90.00
#
_symmetry.space_group_name_H-M   'P 1'
#
loop_
_entity.id
_entity.type
_entity.pdbx_description
1 polymer ?
#
loop_
_entity_poly.entity_id
_entity_poly.type
_entity_poly.pdbx_seq_one_letter_code
_entity_poly.pdbx_strand_id
1 'polypeptide(L)'
;MKYVFIEKHQAEFSIKAMCRVLRVARSGWYTWCQRRTRISTRQQFRQHCDSVVLAAFTRSKQRYGAPRLTDELRAQGYPFNVKTVAASLRRQGLRAKASRKFSPVSYRAHGLPVSENLLEQDFYASGPNQKWAGDITYCVPGVQGGHGCLNEPRVCLEY
;
A
#
# COMPACT_ATOMS: atom_id res chain seq x y z
N MET A 1 -16.24 7.21 38.60
CA MET A 1 -14.95 7.85 38.30
C MET A 1 -14.25 8.31 39.60
N LYS A 2 -13.69 7.41 40.42
CA LYS A 2 -13.04 7.80 41.71
C LYS A 2 -11.55 8.10 41.55
N TYR A 3 -10.83 7.28 40.78
CA TYR A 3 -9.39 7.48 40.54
C TYR A 3 -9.09 8.72 39.69
N VAL A 4 -9.91 9.03 38.67
CA VAL A 4 -9.77 10.26 37.87
C VAL A 4 -9.88 11.52 38.73
N PHE A 5 -10.73 11.51 39.76
CA PHE A 5 -10.82 12.62 40.71
C PHE A 5 -9.55 12.76 41.55
N ILE A 6 -9.03 11.64 42.07
CA ILE A 6 -7.76 11.62 42.82
C ILE A 6 -6.61 12.16 41.97
N GLU A 7 -6.56 11.81 40.67
CA GLU A 7 -5.53 12.30 39.75
C GLU A 7 -5.57 13.82 39.57
N LYS A 8 -6.77 14.39 39.38
CA LYS A 8 -6.93 15.84 39.17
C LYS A 8 -6.54 16.67 40.39
N HIS A 9 -6.78 16.17 41.59
CA HIS A 9 -6.57 16.90 42.84
C HIS A 9 -5.38 16.40 43.68
N GLN A 10 -4.49 15.57 43.10
CA GLN A 10 -3.32 15.04 43.82
C GLN A 10 -2.29 16.11 44.22
N ALA A 11 -2.32 17.28 43.59
CA ALA A 11 -1.47 18.42 43.93
C ALA A 11 -2.03 19.24 45.11
N GLU A 12 -3.35 19.17 45.36
CA GLU A 12 -4.05 19.95 46.37
C GLU A 12 -4.27 19.15 47.66
N PHE A 13 -4.50 17.84 47.55
CA PHE A 13 -4.82 16.98 48.70
C PHE A 13 -3.95 15.73 48.73
N SER A 14 -3.73 15.19 49.94
CA SER A 14 -3.00 13.93 50.09
C SER A 14 -3.79 12.75 49.51
N ILE A 15 -3.12 11.88 48.76
CA ILE A 15 -3.69 10.64 48.21
C ILE A 15 -4.30 9.77 49.31
N LYS A 16 -3.69 9.74 50.50
CA LYS A 16 -4.19 8.97 51.66
C LYS A 16 -5.55 9.48 52.12
N ALA A 17 -5.72 10.81 52.23
CA ALA A 17 -6.98 11.42 52.63
C ALA A 17 -8.07 11.18 51.58
N MET A 18 -7.77 11.42 50.31
CA MET A 18 -8.74 11.21 49.23
C MET A 18 -9.16 9.73 49.11
N CYS A 19 -8.22 8.78 49.25
CA CYS A 19 -8.56 7.34 49.25
C CYS A 19 -9.53 6.98 50.39
N ARG A 20 -9.32 7.55 51.59
CA ARG A 20 -10.19 7.33 52.74
C ARG A 20 -11.58 7.92 52.52
N VAL A 21 -11.68 9.18 52.08
CA VAL A 21 -12.94 9.89 51.83
C VAL A 21 -13.75 9.19 50.73
N LEU A 22 -13.10 8.81 49.63
CA LEU A 22 -13.75 8.16 48.49
C LEU A 22 -14.01 6.66 48.69
N ARG A 23 -13.61 6.11 49.85
CA ARG A 23 -13.70 4.69 50.21
C ARG A 23 -13.08 3.79 49.13
N VAL A 24 -11.84 4.05 48.75
CA VAL A 24 -11.05 3.22 47.82
C VAL A 24 -9.73 2.80 48.46
N ALA A 25 -9.27 1.61 48.12
CA ALA A 25 -7.96 1.13 48.56
C ALA A 25 -6.82 1.94 47.93
N ARG A 26 -5.82 2.32 48.73
CA ARG A 26 -4.62 3.04 48.26
C ARG A 26 -3.80 2.20 47.27
N SER A 27 -3.74 0.88 47.46
CA SER A 27 -3.12 -0.04 46.49
C SER A 27 -3.82 0.02 45.13
N GLY A 28 -5.15 0.09 45.12
CA GLY A 28 -5.95 0.21 43.90
C GLY A 28 -5.65 1.48 43.10
N TRP A 29 -5.38 2.59 43.77
CA TRP A 29 -4.92 3.83 43.12
C TRP A 29 -3.61 3.62 42.36
N TYR A 30 -2.58 3.08 43.01
CA TYR A 30 -1.29 2.84 42.36
C TYR A 30 -1.37 1.78 41.26
N THR A 31 -2.16 0.71 41.44
CA THR A 31 -2.42 -0.27 40.38
C THR A 31 -3.12 0.38 39.19
N TRP A 32 -4.06 1.30 39.42
CA TRP A 32 -4.71 2.05 38.35
C TRP A 32 -3.74 2.97 37.61
N CYS A 33 -2.88 3.70 38.33
CA CYS A 33 -1.81 4.50 37.71
C CYS A 33 -0.89 3.61 36.86
N GLN A 34 -0.49 2.45 37.38
CA GLN A 34 0.41 1.53 36.69
C GLN A 34 -0.21 0.88 35.46
N ARG A 35 -1.53 0.61 35.45
CA ARG A 35 -2.24 0.13 34.27
C ARG A 35 -2.34 1.18 33.16
N ARG A 36 -2.32 2.48 33.50
CA ARG A 36 -2.34 3.56 32.51
C ARG A 36 -0.97 3.80 31.88
N THR A 37 0.11 3.60 32.63
CA THR A 37 1.47 3.78 32.14
C THR A 37 2.05 2.53 31.48
N ARG A 38 1.58 1.32 31.85
CA ARG A 38 2.02 0.08 31.19
C ARG A 38 1.34 -0.12 29.83
N ILE A 39 2.18 -0.23 28.80
CA ILE A 39 1.78 -0.72 27.49
C ILE A 39 1.41 -2.19 27.61
N SER A 40 0.15 -2.53 27.30
CA SER A 40 -0.34 -3.91 27.28
C SER A 40 0.44 -4.75 26.25
N THR A 41 0.63 -6.04 26.49
CA THR A 41 1.20 -6.99 25.52
C THR A 41 0.52 -6.89 24.15
N ARG A 42 -0.80 -6.68 24.12
CA ARG A 42 -1.56 -6.47 22.88
C ARG A 42 -1.13 -5.20 22.14
N GLN A 43 -0.83 -4.14 22.88
CA GLN A 43 -0.39 -2.87 22.31
C GLN A 43 1.06 -2.96 21.82
N GLN A 44 1.93 -3.67 22.53
CA GLN A 44 3.30 -3.97 22.08
C GLN A 44 3.28 -4.78 20.77
N PHE A 45 2.48 -5.85 20.72
CA PHE A 45 2.29 -6.63 19.50
C PHE A 45 1.78 -5.77 18.34
N ARG A 46 0.82 -4.88 18.59
CA ARG A 46 0.31 -3.95 17.57
C ARG A 46 1.40 -3.00 17.08
N GLN A 47 2.19 -2.41 17.97
CA GLN A 47 3.31 -1.53 17.60
C GLN A 47 4.35 -2.25 16.75
N HIS A 48 4.70 -3.49 17.13
CA HIS A 48 5.61 -4.33 16.36
C HIS A 48 5.06 -4.69 14.98
N CYS A 49 3.80 -5.12 14.91
CA CYS A 49 3.14 -5.41 13.64
C CYS A 49 3.07 -4.17 12.75
N ASP A 50 2.73 -3.00 13.33
CA ASP A 50 2.60 -1.75 12.60
C ASP A 50 3.96 -1.31 12.01
N SER A 51 5.06 -1.43 12.76
CA SER A 51 6.40 -1.08 12.26
C SER A 51 6.86 -2.01 11.13
N VAL A 52 6.65 -3.32 11.28
CA VAL A 52 7.02 -4.32 10.28
C VAL A 52 6.21 -4.15 8.99
N VAL A 53 4.90 -3.92 9.10
CA VAL A 53 4.02 -3.67 7.95
C VAL A 53 4.43 -2.38 7.22
N LEU A 54 4.75 -1.31 7.96
CA LEU A 54 5.18 -0.03 7.36
C LEU A 54 6.48 -0.19 6.56
N ALA A 55 7.45 -0.95 7.10
CA ALA A 55 8.72 -1.21 6.42
C ALA A 55 8.49 -1.99 5.10
N ALA A 56 7.70 -3.06 5.14
CA ALA A 56 7.37 -3.85 3.94
C ALA A 56 6.55 -3.04 2.91
N PHE A 57 5.61 -2.21 3.36
CA PHE A 57 4.84 -1.31 2.50
C PHE A 57 5.71 -0.27 1.81
N THR A 58 6.70 0.28 2.52
CA THR A 58 7.64 1.24 1.96
C THR A 58 8.58 0.57 0.96
N ARG A 59 9.11 -0.62 1.29
CA ARG A 59 9.97 -1.42 0.40
C ARG A 59 9.28 -1.79 -0.92
N SER A 60 7.99 -2.12 -0.86
CA SER A 60 7.16 -2.41 -2.03
C SER A 60 6.72 -1.16 -2.82
N LYS A 61 7.32 0.01 -2.54
CA LYS A 61 7.00 1.30 -3.17
C LYS A 61 5.50 1.64 -3.07
N GLN A 62 4.86 1.22 -1.97
CA GLN A 62 3.46 1.44 -1.67
C GLN A 62 2.49 0.76 -2.66
N ARG A 63 2.94 -0.22 -3.46
CA ARG A 63 2.09 -0.89 -4.46
C ARG A 63 1.31 -2.07 -3.90
N TYR A 64 1.81 -2.68 -2.83
CA TYR A 64 1.23 -3.91 -2.31
C TYR A 64 0.13 -3.62 -1.28
N GLY A 65 -1.01 -4.27 -1.47
CA GLY A 65 -2.08 -4.33 -0.46
C GLY A 65 -1.87 -5.47 0.53
N ALA A 66 -2.83 -5.65 1.43
CA ALA A 66 -2.75 -6.62 2.52
C ALA A 66 -2.39 -8.06 2.09
N PRO A 67 -2.94 -8.64 0.99
CA PRO A 67 -2.60 -10.01 0.58
C PRO A 67 -1.11 -10.15 0.23
N ARG A 68 -0.61 -9.36 -0.72
CA ARG A 68 0.79 -9.42 -1.17
C ARG A 68 1.79 -9.08 -0.07
N LEU A 69 1.45 -8.11 0.79
CA LEU A 69 2.27 -7.82 1.97
C LEU A 69 2.32 -9.00 2.94
N THR A 70 1.22 -9.73 3.11
CA THR A 70 1.20 -10.89 4.00
C THR A 70 2.13 -11.99 3.50
N ASP A 71 2.15 -12.24 2.18
CA ASP A 71 3.06 -13.22 1.59
C ASP A 71 4.52 -12.81 1.75
N GLU A 72 4.83 -11.53 1.52
CA GLU A 72 6.18 -10.98 1.69
C GLU A 72 6.63 -11.00 3.15
N LEU A 73 5.73 -10.72 4.09
CA LEU A 73 6.00 -10.79 5.53
C LEU A 73 6.18 -12.24 5.99
N ARG A 74 5.40 -13.18 5.45
CA ARG A 74 5.58 -14.62 5.73
C ARG A 74 6.93 -15.12 5.23
N ALA A 75 7.38 -14.67 4.05
CA ALA A 75 8.71 -14.98 3.53
C ALA A 75 9.84 -14.41 4.42
N GLN A 76 9.58 -13.32 5.15
CA GLN A 76 10.50 -12.74 6.13
C GLN A 76 10.40 -13.39 7.52
N GLY A 77 9.59 -14.44 7.68
CA GLY A 77 9.43 -15.15 8.95
C GLY A 77 8.39 -14.55 9.89
N TYR A 78 7.57 -13.58 9.44
CA TYR A 78 6.46 -13.03 10.23
C TYR A 78 5.14 -13.74 9.90
N PRO A 79 4.61 -14.62 10.77
CA PRO A 79 3.39 -15.39 10.50
C PRO A 79 2.11 -14.57 10.76
N PHE A 80 2.01 -13.37 10.19
CA PHE A 80 0.82 -12.55 10.33
C PHE A 80 -0.32 -13.04 9.43
N ASN A 81 -1.56 -12.92 9.91
CA ASN A 81 -2.75 -13.13 9.10
C ASN A 81 -3.01 -11.87 8.25
N VAL A 82 -3.56 -12.06 7.04
CA VAL A 82 -4.03 -10.99 6.15
C VAL A 82 -4.93 -9.98 6.88
N LYS A 83 -5.82 -10.44 7.77
CA LYS A 83 -6.69 -9.54 8.56
C LYS A 83 -5.89 -8.63 9.49
N THR A 84 -4.80 -9.14 10.08
CA THR A 84 -3.91 -8.38 10.96
C THR A 84 -3.19 -7.28 10.18
N VAL A 85 -2.65 -7.64 9.01
CA VAL A 85 -1.99 -6.69 8.10
C VAL A 85 -2.98 -5.64 7.59
N ALA A 86 -4.18 -6.04 7.16
CA ALA A 86 -5.22 -5.11 6.71
C ALA A 86 -5.65 -4.14 7.81
N ALA A 87 -5.79 -4.63 9.05
CA ALA A 87 -6.10 -3.77 10.20
C ALA A 87 -4.95 -2.81 10.52
N SER A 88 -3.69 -3.25 10.37
CA SER A 88 -2.51 -2.39 10.50
C SER A 88 -2.51 -1.27 9.46
N LEU A 89 -2.69 -1.61 8.18
CA LEU A 89 -2.78 -0.62 7.10
C LEU A 89 -3.88 0.41 7.37
N ARG A 90 -5.08 -0.01 7.80
CA ARG A 90 -6.17 0.91 8.15
C ARG A 90 -5.80 1.84 9.31
N ARG A 91 -5.19 1.33 10.38
CA ARG A 91 -4.78 2.16 11.53
C ARG A 91 -3.75 3.21 11.16
N GLN A 92 -2.84 2.86 10.26
CA GLN A 92 -1.76 3.72 9.81
C GLN A 92 -2.17 4.63 8.63
N GLY A 93 -3.38 4.48 8.09
CA GLY A 93 -3.83 5.23 6.92
C GLY A 93 -3.13 4.85 5.60
N LEU A 94 -2.45 3.70 5.56
CA LEU A 94 -1.68 3.24 4.41
C LEU A 94 -2.60 2.63 3.36
N ARG A 95 -2.55 3.14 2.13
CA ARG A 95 -3.34 2.64 1.00
C ARG A 95 -2.43 2.34 -0.18
N ALA A 96 -2.60 1.15 -0.76
CA ALA A 96 -1.83 0.76 -1.93
C ALA A 96 -2.11 1.68 -3.11
N LYS A 97 -1.05 2.11 -3.79
CA LYS A 97 -1.11 2.87 -5.03
C LYS A 97 -1.67 2.00 -6.14
N ALA A 98 -2.70 2.50 -6.83
CA ALA A 98 -3.15 1.90 -8.07
C ALA A 98 -2.02 1.92 -9.10
N SER A 99 -1.93 0.89 -9.94
CA SER A 99 -1.05 0.95 -11.10
C SER A 99 -1.51 2.08 -12.01
N ARG A 100 -0.58 2.85 -12.54
CA ARG A 100 -0.89 3.80 -13.62
C ARG A 100 -1.39 2.99 -14.82
N LYS A 101 -2.36 3.51 -15.56
CA LYS A 101 -2.74 2.94 -16.86
C LYS A 101 -1.49 2.88 -17.73
N PHE A 102 -1.26 1.73 -18.35
CA PHE A 102 -0.19 1.60 -19.33
C PHE A 102 -0.45 2.60 -20.45
N SER A 103 0.57 3.39 -20.77
CA SER A 103 0.53 4.33 -21.89
C SER A 103 1.74 3.98 -22.74
N PRO A 104 1.55 3.53 -24.00
CA PRO A 104 2.65 3.37 -24.93
C PRO A 104 3.46 4.67 -24.96
N VAL A 105 4.77 4.54 -24.99
CA VAL A 105 5.64 5.71 -25.16
C VAL A 105 5.43 6.16 -26.60
N SER A 106 4.77 7.31 -26.78
CA SER A 106 4.69 7.96 -28.08
C SER A 106 6.11 8.20 -28.60
N TYR A 107 6.33 7.97 -29.90
CA TYR A 107 7.62 8.20 -30.56
C TYR A 107 8.28 9.48 -30.06
N ARG A 108 9.51 9.37 -29.56
CA ARG A 108 10.34 10.51 -29.20
C ARG A 108 11.38 10.66 -30.29
N ALA A 109 11.47 11.86 -30.87
CA ALA A 109 12.52 12.19 -31.82
C ALA A 109 13.88 11.87 -31.17
N HIS A 110 14.66 11.05 -31.85
CA HIS A 110 15.97 10.60 -31.41
C HIS A 110 16.96 10.79 -32.55
N GLY A 111 18.22 11.05 -32.20
CA GLY A 111 19.29 11.26 -33.20
C GLY A 111 19.88 9.96 -33.77
N LEU A 112 19.21 8.81 -33.60
CA LEU A 112 19.64 7.56 -34.22
C LEU A 112 19.12 7.51 -35.66
N PRO A 113 19.83 6.86 -36.60
CA PRO A 113 19.34 6.68 -37.96
C PRO A 113 17.98 5.98 -37.94
N VAL A 114 17.00 6.61 -38.59
CA VAL A 114 15.66 6.09 -38.81
C VAL A 114 15.60 5.64 -40.27
N SER A 115 15.08 4.43 -40.54
CA SER A 115 14.85 3.97 -41.91
C SER A 115 13.80 4.86 -42.58
N GLU A 116 13.99 5.11 -43.87
CA GLU A 116 13.00 5.84 -44.67
C GLU A 116 11.67 5.06 -44.69
N ASN A 117 10.56 5.77 -44.58
CA ASN A 117 9.25 5.16 -44.77
C ASN A 117 9.03 4.95 -46.27
N LEU A 118 9.23 3.71 -46.74
CA LEU A 118 9.06 3.35 -48.15
C LEU A 118 7.59 3.16 -48.58
N LEU A 119 6.68 3.00 -47.62
CA LEU A 119 5.27 2.75 -47.91
C LEU A 119 4.53 4.06 -48.18
N GLU A 120 4.81 5.11 -47.42
CA GLU A 120 4.14 6.42 -47.46
C GLU A 120 2.60 6.32 -47.49
N GLN A 121 2.04 5.31 -46.80
CA GLN A 121 0.61 4.96 -46.81
C GLN A 121 0.04 4.54 -48.19
N ASP A 122 0.88 4.24 -49.17
CA ASP A 122 0.49 3.58 -50.41
C ASP A 122 0.41 2.05 -50.20
N PHE A 123 -0.81 1.56 -49.96
CA PHE A 123 -1.09 0.14 -49.78
C PHE A 123 -1.38 -0.60 -51.10
N TYR A 124 -1.34 0.06 -52.25
CA TYR A 124 -1.60 -0.60 -53.52
C TYR A 124 -0.44 -1.52 -53.91
N ALA A 125 -0.76 -2.75 -54.31
CA ALA A 125 0.18 -3.75 -54.84
C ALA A 125 -0.48 -4.53 -55.98
N SER A 126 0.25 -4.76 -57.08
CA SER A 126 -0.24 -5.47 -58.25
C SER A 126 -0.15 -7.00 -58.14
N GLY A 127 0.51 -7.50 -57.10
CA GLY A 127 0.70 -8.93 -56.82
C GLY A 127 1.16 -9.19 -55.39
N PRO A 128 1.15 -10.46 -54.95
CA PRO A 128 1.60 -10.83 -53.61
C PRO A 128 3.10 -10.55 -53.41
N ASN A 129 3.50 -10.39 -52.14
CA ASN A 129 4.89 -10.17 -51.71
C ASN A 129 5.58 -8.89 -52.22
N GLN A 130 4.83 -7.88 -52.66
CA GLN A 130 5.41 -6.60 -53.11
C GLN A 130 5.56 -5.56 -52.00
N LYS A 131 4.69 -5.61 -50.98
CA LYS A 131 4.70 -4.72 -49.83
C LYS A 131 4.37 -5.51 -48.58
N TRP A 132 5.13 -5.31 -47.51
CA TRP A 132 4.96 -6.00 -46.23
C TRP A 132 4.87 -4.93 -45.15
N ALA A 133 3.76 -4.89 -44.42
CA ALA A 133 3.57 -4.00 -43.29
C ALA A 133 3.32 -4.83 -42.03
N GLY A 134 3.94 -4.44 -40.93
CA GLY A 134 3.76 -5.06 -39.62
C GLY A 134 3.31 -4.04 -38.59
N ASP A 135 2.47 -4.47 -37.66
CA ASP A 135 2.13 -3.70 -36.47
C ASP A 135 2.70 -4.39 -35.22
N ILE A 136 3.13 -3.58 -34.25
CA ILE A 136 3.44 -4.09 -32.91
C ILE A 136 2.21 -3.87 -32.04
N THR A 137 1.55 -4.97 -31.71
CA THR A 137 0.51 -4.98 -30.68
C THR A 137 1.15 -5.24 -29.31
N TYR A 138 1.01 -4.28 -28.39
CA TYR A 138 1.50 -4.45 -27.02
C TYR A 138 0.50 -5.24 -26.17
N CYS A 139 0.78 -6.51 -25.92
CA CYS A 139 0.01 -7.32 -24.98
C CYS A 139 0.44 -7.00 -23.53
N VAL A 140 -0.49 -6.57 -22.67
CA VAL A 140 -0.23 -6.32 -21.24
C VAL A 140 -0.71 -7.52 -20.41
N PRO A 141 0.19 -8.28 -19.74
CA PRO A 141 -0.23 -9.38 -18.87
C PRO A 141 -0.95 -8.83 -17.62
N GLY A 142 -2.22 -9.19 -17.41
CA GLY A 142 -2.91 -8.99 -16.12
C GLY A 142 -4.21 -8.20 -16.12
N VAL A 143 -4.78 -7.83 -17.28
CA VAL A 143 -6.15 -7.28 -17.35
C VAL A 143 -7.10 -8.38 -17.84
N GLN A 144 -7.56 -9.25 -16.94
CA GLN A 144 -8.79 -10.01 -17.19
C GLN A 144 -9.96 -9.09 -16.82
N GLY A 145 -10.46 -8.35 -17.81
CA GLY A 145 -11.64 -7.51 -17.71
C GLY A 145 -12.31 -7.47 -19.07
N GLY A 146 -13.57 -7.89 -19.10
CA GLY A 146 -14.34 -8.25 -20.29
C GLY A 146 -14.35 -7.22 -21.42
N HIS A 147 -14.43 -7.78 -22.63
CA HIS A 147 -14.99 -7.25 -23.87
C HIS A 147 -14.88 -5.74 -24.14
N GLY A 148 -14.18 -5.43 -25.23
CA GLY A 148 -14.43 -4.20 -25.98
C GLY A 148 -13.15 -3.47 -26.33
N CYS A 149 -12.64 -3.74 -27.54
CA CYS A 149 -11.75 -2.84 -28.25
C CYS A 149 -12.28 -1.41 -28.17
N LEU A 150 -11.39 -0.43 -27.98
CA LEU A 150 -11.29 0.82 -28.75
C LEU A 150 -10.35 1.78 -28.04
N ASN A 151 -9.45 2.36 -28.83
CA ASN A 151 -8.46 3.40 -28.50
C ASN A 151 -7.11 2.89 -27.97
N GLU A 152 -6.35 2.21 -28.83
CA GLU A 152 -4.90 2.08 -28.68
C GLU A 152 -4.19 2.87 -29.78
N PRO A 153 -3.14 3.65 -29.45
CA PRO A 153 -2.36 4.38 -30.45
C PRO A 153 -1.61 3.38 -31.32
N ARG A 154 -1.92 3.40 -32.61
CA ARG A 154 -1.26 2.58 -33.63
C ARG A 154 0.13 3.18 -33.92
N VAL A 155 1.17 2.38 -33.74
CA VAL A 155 2.50 2.68 -34.28
C VAL A 155 2.79 1.56 -35.27
N CYS A 156 2.65 1.88 -36.56
CA CYS A 156 3.08 1.01 -37.64
C CYS A 156 4.60 1.09 -37.73
N LEU A 157 5.28 -0.04 -37.65
CA LEU A 157 6.68 -0.12 -38.06
C LEU A 157 6.68 -0.62 -39.50
N GLU A 158 7.00 0.29 -40.40
CA GLU A 158 7.16 -0.02 -41.81
C GLU A 158 8.66 -0.30 -42.03
N TYR A 159 8.95 -1.45 -42.64
CA TYR A 159 10.29 -1.87 -43.05
C TYR A 159 10.50 -1.53 -44.52
#